data_AF-A0A3R9WHV1-F1
#
_entry.id   AF-A0A3R9WHV1-F1
#
_cell.length_a   1.000
_cell.length_b   1.000
_cell.length_c   1.000
_cell.angle_alpha   90.00
_cell.angle_beta   90.00
_cell.angle_gamma   90.00
#
_symmetry.space_group_name_H-M   'P 1'
#
loop_
_entity.id
_entity.type
_entity.pdbx_description
1 polymer ?
#
loop_
_entity_poly.entity_id
_entity_poly.type
_entity_poly.pdbx_seq_one_letter_code
_entity_poly.pdbx_strand_id
1 'polypeptide(L)'
;MSEAASTGTTGTTGTAAGRAGTAVLGPLEPMLRAWLPAQRWFAGKGRDIRTLRLISAAELLPPGSSPGLLHLLLDVDGDCYQLLLGLRTGLPPALAPALIGRAEQGPYAGHVVYEGLGDPRLAALLLERLRAPGTLGPLRFDRDPLALIPAGLQARPLSGEQTNSSLIYGDAYILKVFRRVGPGVNPDLELPRALAAAGCARVPAPVAWYEAALPAGEPLTLGVLQPYLRGSDDGWQLALRRLGSGSDFTAEAHALGRATAEVHSALAAALPVLALGPEQTARLAAGMTARLAATVREVPALRPYEAGLRQAFDALAAARGLTVCAQRIHGDLHLGQTLRTADGSWALIDFEGEPARPLADRRRPEPAVRERHARQPRHRQRQRHGQRQQQRCHRQCHPQRRPGRPEPGA
;
A
#
# COMPACT_ATOMS: atom_id res chain seq x y z
N MET A 1 -11.74 -49.60 49.99
CA MET A 1 -12.32 -49.68 48.63
C MET A 1 -13.30 -48.52 48.51
N SER A 2 -13.17 -47.50 47.68
CA SER A 2 -12.22 -47.14 46.62
C SER A 2 -12.19 -45.62 46.55
N GLU A 3 -11.01 -45.01 46.61
CA GLU A 3 -10.76 -43.69 46.02
C GLU A 3 -10.78 -43.84 44.49
N ALA A 4 -11.31 -42.86 43.77
CA ALA A 4 -11.15 -42.74 42.32
C ALA A 4 -10.77 -41.30 42.00
N ALA A 5 -9.50 -41.14 41.63
CA ALA A 5 -8.89 -39.89 41.21
C ALA A 5 -9.40 -39.47 39.82
N SER A 6 -9.87 -38.23 39.70
CA SER A 6 -10.10 -37.55 38.42
C SER A 6 -8.87 -36.72 38.07
N THR A 7 -7.99 -37.26 37.24
CA THR A 7 -6.84 -36.55 36.67
C THR A 7 -7.30 -35.59 35.56
N GLY A 8 -7.09 -34.30 35.79
CA GLY A 8 -7.26 -33.26 34.77
C GLY A 8 -6.21 -33.38 33.66
N THR A 9 -6.65 -33.29 32.41
CA THR A 9 -5.78 -33.15 31.25
C THR A 9 -5.80 -31.69 30.79
N THR A 10 -4.84 -30.90 31.27
CA THR A 10 -4.47 -29.61 30.66
C THR A 10 -3.33 -29.88 29.67
N GLY A 11 -3.68 -29.98 28.38
CA GLY A 11 -2.76 -30.36 27.30
C GLY A 11 -2.57 -29.28 26.24
N THR A 12 -1.47 -28.53 26.33
CA THR A 12 -0.43 -28.46 25.28
C THR A 12 -0.82 -28.13 23.82
N THR A 13 -1.52 -27.03 23.55
CA THR A 13 -1.69 -26.53 22.15
C THR A 13 -0.77 -25.36 21.78
N GLY A 14 -0.16 -24.67 22.76
CA GLY A 14 0.70 -23.50 22.50
C GLY A 14 2.15 -23.79 22.06
N THR A 15 2.70 -24.98 22.34
CA THR A 15 4.13 -25.27 22.14
C THR A 15 4.47 -25.83 20.76
N ALA A 16 3.53 -26.51 20.07
CA ALA A 16 3.76 -27.10 18.75
C ALA A 16 3.77 -26.04 17.63
N ALA A 17 2.83 -25.08 17.66
CA ALA A 17 2.79 -23.97 16.71
C ALA A 17 4.02 -23.05 16.84
N GLY A 18 4.48 -22.79 18.07
CA GLY A 18 5.69 -22.02 18.33
C GLY A 18 6.98 -22.68 17.83
N ARG A 19 7.09 -24.01 17.95
CA ARG A 19 8.23 -24.80 17.43
C ARG A 19 8.24 -24.92 15.91
N ALA A 20 7.07 -25.11 15.28
CA ALA A 20 6.95 -25.12 13.82
C ALA A 20 7.30 -23.75 13.22
N GLY A 21 6.89 -22.65 13.86
CA GLY A 21 7.20 -21.31 13.40
C GLY A 21 8.68 -20.93 13.51
N THR A 22 9.36 -21.38 14.57
CA THR A 22 10.82 -21.21 14.70
C THR A 22 11.60 -22.01 13.66
N ALA A 23 11.13 -23.20 13.29
CA ALA A 23 11.76 -24.01 12.25
C ALA A 23 11.68 -23.39 10.84
N VAL A 24 10.59 -22.68 10.53
CA VAL A 24 10.39 -21.98 9.25
C VAL A 24 11.17 -20.66 9.20
N LEU A 25 11.05 -19.81 10.23
CA LEU A 25 11.66 -18.49 10.22
C LEU A 25 13.17 -18.52 10.49
N GLY A 26 13.65 -19.39 11.37
CA GLY A 26 15.05 -19.41 11.82
C GLY A 26 16.08 -19.40 10.68
N PRO A 27 15.97 -20.28 9.67
CA PRO A 27 16.89 -20.29 8.52
C PRO A 27 16.79 -19.06 7.60
N LEU A 28 15.66 -18.36 7.61
CA LEU A 28 15.38 -17.22 6.76
C LEU A 28 15.65 -15.88 7.46
N GLU A 29 15.64 -15.85 8.78
CA GLU A 29 15.73 -14.63 9.58
C GLU A 29 16.96 -13.78 9.28
N PRO A 30 18.21 -14.31 9.19
CA PRO A 30 19.37 -13.47 8.92
C PRO A 30 19.29 -12.74 7.58
N MET A 31 18.89 -13.42 6.51
CA MET A 31 18.77 -12.81 5.18
C MET A 31 17.59 -11.82 5.11
N LEU A 32 16.48 -12.13 5.78
CA LEU A 32 15.32 -11.23 5.83
C LEU A 32 15.63 -9.95 6.60
N ARG A 33 16.39 -10.04 7.71
CA ARG A 33 16.85 -8.86 8.47
C ARG A 33 17.74 -7.94 7.63
N ALA A 34 18.59 -8.50 6.77
CA ALA A 34 19.42 -7.72 5.86
C ALA A 34 18.61 -7.14 4.67
N TRP A 35 17.67 -7.91 4.14
CA TRP A 35 16.94 -7.56 2.92
C TRP A 35 15.78 -6.57 3.15
N LEU A 36 15.03 -6.70 4.26
CA LEU A 36 13.86 -5.87 4.54
C LEU A 36 14.16 -4.35 4.55
N PRO A 37 15.23 -3.86 5.22
CA PRO A 37 15.54 -2.43 5.26
C PRO A 37 15.87 -1.82 3.88
N ALA A 38 16.35 -2.63 2.94
CA ALA A 38 16.63 -2.21 1.57
C ALA A 38 15.35 -2.02 0.74
N GLN A 39 14.21 -2.54 1.20
CA GLN A 39 12.98 -2.48 0.45
C GLN A 39 12.34 -1.09 0.50
N ARG A 40 11.83 -0.66 -0.65
CA ARG A 40 11.23 0.68 -0.77
C ARG A 40 9.99 0.86 0.12
N TRP A 41 9.22 -0.20 0.29
CA TRP A 41 7.94 -0.26 0.99
C TRP A 41 8.08 -0.52 2.49
N PHE A 42 9.29 -0.84 2.95
CA PHE A 42 9.57 -1.02 4.36
C PHE A 42 9.51 0.33 5.08
N ALA A 43 8.69 0.44 6.13
CA ALA A 43 8.49 1.70 6.86
C ALA A 43 9.62 2.00 7.86
N GLY A 44 10.38 0.98 8.28
CA GLY A 44 11.47 1.09 9.26
C GLY A 44 12.81 1.59 8.72
N LYS A 45 12.83 2.35 7.61
CA LYS A 45 14.10 2.79 6.99
C LYS A 45 15.00 3.54 7.97
N GLY A 46 16.29 3.17 7.96
CA GLY A 46 17.32 3.77 8.81
C GLY A 46 17.23 3.34 10.28
N ARG A 47 16.46 2.29 10.61
CA ARG A 47 16.42 1.68 11.93
C ARG A 47 16.76 0.19 11.83
N ASP A 48 17.51 -0.30 12.80
CA ASP A 48 17.78 -1.74 12.92
C ASP A 48 16.52 -2.46 13.40
N ILE A 49 16.27 -3.66 12.84
CA ILE A 49 15.14 -4.50 13.22
C ILE A 49 15.43 -5.12 14.59
N ARG A 50 14.65 -4.79 15.62
CA ARG A 50 14.84 -5.34 16.97
C ARG A 50 14.09 -6.66 17.13
N THR A 51 12.82 -6.68 16.72
CA THR A 51 11.99 -7.89 16.77
C THR A 51 11.57 -8.33 15.37
N LEU A 52 11.77 -9.62 15.10
CA LEU A 52 11.24 -10.31 13.93
C LEU A 52 10.53 -11.58 14.42
N ARG A 53 9.23 -11.71 14.17
CA ARG A 53 8.45 -12.88 14.60
C ARG A 53 7.56 -13.38 13.48
N LEU A 54 7.47 -14.70 13.35
CA LEU A 54 6.55 -15.32 12.41
C LEU A 54 5.13 -15.28 12.98
N ILE A 55 4.20 -14.70 12.23
CA ILE A 55 2.77 -14.73 12.51
C ILE A 55 2.15 -15.92 11.78
N SER A 56 2.49 -16.10 10.51
CA SER A 56 1.90 -17.14 9.66
C SER A 56 2.82 -17.52 8.50
N ALA A 57 2.76 -18.77 8.08
CA ALA A 57 3.45 -19.27 6.90
C ALA A 57 2.53 -20.21 6.11
N ALA A 58 2.58 -20.13 4.78
CA ALA A 58 1.85 -21.01 3.89
C ALA A 58 2.65 -21.29 2.61
N GLU A 59 2.83 -22.56 2.25
CA GLU A 59 3.33 -22.94 0.94
C GLU A 59 2.17 -23.00 -0.05
N LEU A 60 2.28 -22.24 -1.14
CA LEU A 60 1.23 -22.12 -2.15
C LEU A 60 1.27 -23.26 -3.19
N LEU A 61 2.33 -24.05 -3.15
CA LEU A 61 2.56 -25.22 -3.99
C LEU A 61 2.92 -26.41 -3.09
N PRO A 62 2.76 -27.66 -3.56
CA PRO A 62 3.19 -28.83 -2.80
C PRO A 62 4.68 -28.73 -2.40
N PRO A 63 5.06 -29.19 -1.21
CA PRO A 63 6.45 -29.22 -0.77
C PRO A 63 7.36 -29.90 -1.79
N GLY A 64 8.54 -29.31 -2.04
CA GLY A 64 9.50 -29.79 -3.04
C GLY A 64 9.24 -29.31 -4.48
N SER A 65 8.19 -28.51 -4.72
CA SER A 65 8.00 -27.84 -6.01
C SER A 65 9.16 -26.90 -6.33
N SER A 66 9.58 -26.84 -7.61
CA SER A 66 10.61 -25.91 -8.09
C SER A 66 10.15 -25.21 -9.38
N PRO A 67 9.81 -23.91 -9.33
CA PRO A 67 9.82 -23.06 -8.15
C PRO A 67 8.75 -23.43 -7.11
N GLY A 68 9.06 -23.26 -5.84
CA GLY A 68 8.10 -23.18 -4.74
C GLY A 68 7.72 -21.73 -4.45
N LEU A 69 6.59 -21.51 -3.76
CA LEU A 69 6.14 -20.19 -3.31
C LEU A 69 5.72 -20.25 -1.84
N LEU A 70 6.46 -19.55 -1.00
CA LEU A 70 6.25 -19.43 0.43
C LEU A 70 5.67 -18.05 0.75
N HIS A 71 4.45 -18.01 1.26
CA HIS A 71 3.85 -16.82 1.83
C HIS A 71 4.18 -16.72 3.31
N LEU A 72 4.63 -15.56 3.77
CA LEU A 72 4.91 -15.28 5.17
C LEU A 72 4.18 -14.02 5.62
N LEU A 73 3.70 -14.06 6.87
CA LEU A 73 3.34 -12.89 7.66
C LEU A 73 4.33 -12.75 8.81
N LEU A 74 4.97 -11.59 8.89
CA LEU A 74 6.00 -11.29 9.88
C LEU A 74 5.61 -10.06 10.69
N ASP A 75 5.71 -10.14 12.01
CA ASP A 75 5.77 -8.97 12.89
C ASP A 75 7.21 -8.45 12.88
N VAL A 76 7.38 -7.21 12.41
CA VAL A 76 8.65 -6.48 12.40
C VAL A 76 8.48 -5.22 13.24
N ASP A 77 9.07 -5.20 14.43
CA ASP A 77 8.97 -4.09 15.39
C ASP A 77 7.53 -3.58 15.66
N GLY A 78 6.53 -4.48 15.66
CA GLY A 78 5.12 -4.18 15.89
C GLY A 78 4.29 -3.93 14.63
N ASP A 79 4.92 -3.93 13.46
CA ASP A 79 4.25 -3.82 12.16
C ASP A 79 4.17 -5.18 11.46
N CYS A 80 2.99 -5.56 10.97
CA CYS A 80 2.81 -6.80 10.23
C CYS A 80 3.14 -6.60 8.73
N TYR A 81 4.04 -7.43 8.20
CA TYR A 81 4.44 -7.44 6.80
C TYR A 81 4.13 -8.77 6.12
N GLN A 82 3.66 -8.70 4.88
CA GLN A 82 3.46 -9.84 3.99
C GLN A 82 4.64 -9.98 3.02
N LEU A 83 5.19 -11.20 2.93
CA LEU A 83 6.21 -11.58 1.97
C LEU A 83 5.74 -12.75 1.11
N LEU A 84 6.12 -12.72 -0.18
CA LEU A 84 5.95 -13.83 -1.11
C LEU A 84 7.33 -14.23 -1.60
N LEU A 85 7.84 -15.33 -1.08
CA LEU A 85 9.21 -15.80 -1.30
C LEU A 85 9.19 -16.96 -2.28
N GLY A 86 9.91 -16.82 -3.39
CA GLY A 86 10.18 -17.92 -4.28
C GLY A 86 11.28 -18.81 -3.72
N LEU A 87 11.15 -20.13 -3.92
CA LEU A 87 12.12 -21.13 -3.51
C LEU A 87 12.58 -21.93 -4.75
N ARG A 88 13.89 -22.01 -4.99
CA ARG A 88 14.47 -22.77 -6.11
C ARG A 88 15.83 -23.34 -5.72
N THR A 89 16.25 -24.46 -6.28
CA THR A 89 17.63 -24.97 -6.11
C THR A 89 18.68 -24.18 -6.90
N GLY A 90 18.26 -23.53 -8.00
CA GLY A 90 19.08 -22.62 -8.80
C GLY A 90 18.26 -21.44 -9.33
N LEU A 91 18.83 -20.24 -9.28
CA LEU A 91 18.17 -19.01 -9.70
C LEU A 91 18.57 -18.66 -11.14
N PRO A 92 17.63 -18.58 -12.09
CA PRO A 92 17.92 -18.11 -13.45
C PRO A 92 18.51 -16.70 -13.43
N PRO A 93 19.44 -16.35 -14.36
CA PRO A 93 20.06 -15.03 -14.40
C PRO A 93 19.06 -13.85 -14.44
N ALA A 94 17.93 -14.03 -15.12
CA ALA A 94 16.86 -13.03 -15.19
C ALA A 94 16.23 -12.68 -13.83
N LEU A 95 16.33 -13.58 -12.84
CA LEU A 95 15.81 -13.37 -11.48
C LEU A 95 16.90 -12.95 -10.49
N ALA A 96 18.15 -12.77 -10.91
CA ALA A 96 19.23 -12.34 -10.03
C ALA A 96 18.91 -11.06 -9.22
N PRO A 97 18.25 -10.03 -9.77
CA PRO A 97 17.86 -8.84 -8.99
C PRO A 97 16.84 -9.11 -7.88
N ALA A 98 16.13 -10.25 -7.93
CA ALA A 98 15.16 -10.65 -6.92
C ALA A 98 15.79 -11.46 -5.78
N LEU A 99 17.08 -11.81 -5.86
CA LEU A 99 17.77 -12.62 -4.85
C LEU A 99 17.66 -11.99 -3.46
N ILE A 100 17.28 -12.82 -2.49
CA ILE A 100 17.28 -12.45 -1.06
C ILE A 100 18.46 -13.14 -0.36
N GLY A 101 18.65 -14.44 -0.62
CA GLY A 101 19.73 -15.21 -0.02
C GLY A 101 19.63 -16.70 -0.32
N ARG A 102 20.44 -17.50 0.37
CA ARG A 102 20.40 -18.96 0.29
C ARG A 102 20.15 -19.52 1.68
N ALA A 103 19.17 -20.42 1.79
CA ALA A 103 18.91 -21.10 3.05
C ALA A 103 19.93 -22.23 3.23
N GLU A 104 20.72 -22.16 4.29
CA GLU A 104 21.76 -23.15 4.58
C GLU A 104 21.25 -24.31 5.44
N GLN A 105 20.17 -24.09 6.20
CA GLN A 105 19.65 -25.01 7.20
C GLN A 105 18.11 -25.08 7.17
N GLY A 106 17.56 -26.00 7.96
CA GLY A 106 16.10 -26.17 8.11
C GLY A 106 15.39 -26.71 6.87
N PRO A 107 14.05 -26.57 6.80
CA PRO A 107 13.24 -27.21 5.74
C PRO A 107 13.55 -26.70 4.33
N TYR A 108 14.18 -25.53 4.22
CA TYR A 108 14.53 -24.90 2.94
C TYR A 108 16.02 -25.04 2.59
N ALA A 109 16.79 -25.84 3.35
CA ALA A 109 18.21 -26.02 3.11
C ALA A 109 18.51 -26.34 1.63
N GLY A 110 19.50 -25.65 1.07
CA GLY A 110 19.90 -25.81 -0.33
C GLY A 110 19.12 -24.96 -1.33
N HIS A 111 18.01 -24.34 -0.93
CA HIS A 111 17.23 -23.45 -1.79
C HIS A 111 17.79 -22.02 -1.77
N VAL A 112 17.78 -21.41 -2.94
CA VAL A 112 17.84 -19.96 -3.14
C VAL A 112 16.46 -19.38 -2.87
N VAL A 113 16.44 -18.35 -2.04
CA VAL A 113 15.25 -17.58 -1.64
C VAL A 113 15.29 -16.25 -2.37
N TYR A 114 14.17 -15.86 -2.98
CA TYR A 114 14.08 -14.64 -3.79
C TYR A 114 12.68 -14.02 -3.72
N GLU A 115 12.54 -12.77 -4.15
CA GLU A 115 11.25 -12.07 -4.22
C GLU A 115 10.36 -12.72 -5.29
N GLY A 116 9.34 -13.45 -4.84
CA GLY A 116 8.53 -14.34 -5.66
C GLY A 116 7.67 -13.61 -6.69
N LEU A 117 7.27 -12.36 -6.43
CA LEU A 117 6.51 -11.56 -7.41
C LEU A 117 7.33 -11.22 -8.67
N GLY A 118 8.66 -11.37 -8.61
CA GLY A 118 9.55 -11.21 -9.75
C GLY A 118 9.57 -12.41 -10.71
N ASP A 119 9.17 -13.62 -10.27
CA ASP A 119 9.11 -14.81 -11.15
C ASP A 119 7.75 -14.87 -11.87
N PRO A 120 7.72 -14.77 -13.22
CA PRO A 120 6.46 -14.80 -13.98
C PRO A 120 5.63 -16.07 -13.73
N ARG A 121 6.25 -17.20 -13.41
CA ARG A 121 5.54 -18.45 -13.10
C ARG A 121 4.79 -18.35 -11.77
N LEU A 122 5.43 -17.78 -10.75
CA LEU A 122 4.84 -17.60 -9.42
C LEU A 122 3.79 -16.48 -9.43
N ALA A 123 4.04 -15.42 -10.19
CA ALA A 123 3.05 -14.37 -10.41
C ALA A 123 1.80 -14.90 -11.14
N ALA A 124 1.95 -15.74 -12.17
CA ALA A 124 0.81 -16.40 -12.83
C ALA A 124 0.06 -17.34 -11.88
N LEU A 125 0.76 -18.09 -11.02
CA LEU A 125 0.13 -18.94 -10.01
C LEU A 125 -0.79 -18.15 -9.07
N LEU A 126 -0.38 -16.95 -8.64
CA LEU A 126 -1.20 -16.08 -7.80
C LEU A 126 -2.55 -15.74 -8.47
N LEU A 127 -2.55 -15.45 -9.76
CA LEU A 127 -3.79 -15.23 -10.53
C LEU A 127 -4.66 -16.49 -10.54
N GLU A 128 -4.07 -17.67 -10.76
CA GLU A 128 -4.80 -18.94 -10.75
C GLU A 128 -5.37 -19.29 -9.37
N ARG A 129 -4.75 -18.82 -8.27
CA ARG A 129 -5.36 -18.91 -6.93
C ARG A 129 -6.50 -17.92 -6.76
N LEU A 130 -6.37 -16.68 -7.21
CA LEU A 130 -7.45 -15.67 -7.15
C LEU A 130 -8.68 -16.05 -8.01
N ARG A 131 -8.48 -16.83 -9.07
CA ARG A 131 -9.56 -17.38 -9.90
C ARG A 131 -10.41 -18.44 -9.19
N ALA A 132 -9.86 -19.10 -8.17
CA ALA A 132 -10.47 -20.23 -7.48
C ALA A 132 -10.70 -19.90 -6.00
N PRO A 133 -11.91 -19.43 -5.61
CA PRO A 133 -12.24 -19.18 -4.22
C PRO A 133 -12.03 -20.42 -3.36
N GLY A 134 -11.59 -20.22 -2.12
CA GLY A 134 -11.30 -21.31 -1.20
C GLY A 134 -10.20 -20.96 -0.22
N THR A 135 -9.76 -21.97 0.53
CA THR A 135 -8.73 -21.82 1.54
C THR A 135 -7.46 -22.58 1.16
N LEU A 136 -6.32 -22.02 1.52
CA LEU A 136 -5.02 -22.67 1.40
C LEU A 136 -4.21 -22.38 2.68
N GLY A 137 -4.24 -23.34 3.60
CA GLY A 137 -3.76 -23.12 4.96
C GLY A 137 -4.45 -21.91 5.61
N PRO A 138 -3.70 -20.89 6.09
CA PRO A 138 -4.25 -19.69 6.72
C PRO A 138 -4.82 -18.67 5.73
N LEU A 139 -4.65 -18.88 4.42
CA LEU A 139 -5.08 -17.95 3.37
C LEU A 139 -6.50 -18.27 2.91
N ARG A 140 -7.31 -17.23 2.74
CA ARG A 140 -8.64 -17.29 2.13
C ARG A 140 -8.64 -16.45 0.85
N PHE A 141 -9.04 -17.07 -0.26
CA PHE A 141 -9.22 -16.43 -1.55
C PHE A 141 -10.71 -16.29 -1.84
N ASP A 142 -11.12 -15.12 -2.29
CA ASP A 142 -12.52 -14.80 -2.57
C ASP A 142 -12.60 -13.93 -3.84
N ARG A 143 -13.78 -13.92 -4.47
CA ARG A 143 -14.01 -13.18 -5.72
C ARG A 143 -15.43 -12.65 -5.81
N ASP A 144 -15.59 -11.62 -6.63
CA ASP A 144 -16.92 -11.22 -7.05
C ASP A 144 -17.55 -12.39 -7.86
N PRO A 145 -18.71 -12.94 -7.43
CA PRO A 145 -19.34 -14.06 -8.12
C PRO A 145 -19.69 -13.74 -9.57
N LEU A 146 -19.94 -12.47 -9.90
CA LEU A 146 -20.27 -12.01 -11.24
C LEU A 146 -19.03 -11.77 -12.12
N ALA A 147 -17.85 -11.67 -11.52
CA ALA A 147 -16.62 -11.42 -12.27
C ALA A 147 -16.09 -12.70 -12.92
N LEU A 148 -15.87 -12.63 -14.24
CA LEU A 148 -15.11 -13.62 -14.99
C LEU A 148 -13.66 -13.14 -15.11
N ILE A 149 -12.73 -13.88 -14.49
CA ILE A 149 -11.30 -13.66 -14.66
C ILE A 149 -10.82 -14.67 -15.73
N PRO A 150 -10.17 -14.25 -16.83
CA PRO A 150 -9.59 -15.16 -17.83
C PRO A 150 -8.33 -15.88 -17.34
N ALA A 151 -8.02 -17.05 -17.92
CA ALA A 151 -6.85 -17.85 -17.56
C ALA A 151 -5.65 -17.42 -18.41
N GLY A 152 -4.44 -17.76 -17.96
CA GLY A 152 -3.24 -17.63 -18.79
C GLY A 152 -2.85 -16.18 -19.14
N LEU A 153 -3.35 -15.20 -18.38
CA LEU A 153 -2.92 -13.81 -18.53
C LEU A 153 -1.47 -13.66 -18.08
N GLN A 154 -0.63 -13.08 -18.93
CA GLN A 154 0.78 -12.87 -18.62
C GLN A 154 0.95 -11.86 -17.47
N ALA A 155 1.70 -12.24 -16.45
CA ALA A 155 1.96 -11.39 -15.31
C ALA A 155 3.19 -10.50 -15.53
N ARG A 156 3.08 -9.22 -15.19
CA ARG A 156 4.17 -8.25 -15.25
C ARG A 156 4.20 -7.35 -14.01
N PRO A 157 5.31 -7.31 -13.26
CA PRO A 157 5.48 -6.36 -12.17
C PRO A 157 5.38 -4.92 -12.64
N LEU A 158 4.61 -4.11 -11.91
CA LEU A 158 4.56 -2.67 -12.10
C LEU A 158 5.67 -2.01 -11.28
N SER A 159 6.59 -1.34 -11.98
CA SER A 159 7.70 -0.62 -11.36
C SER A 159 7.26 0.78 -10.90
N GLY A 160 7.79 1.23 -9.77
CA GLY A 160 7.67 2.64 -9.33
C GLY A 160 6.69 2.89 -8.19
N GLU A 161 5.93 1.87 -7.77
CA GLU A 161 5.07 1.95 -6.57
C GLU A 161 5.90 2.07 -5.30
N GLN A 162 5.36 2.73 -4.27
CA GLN A 162 6.13 3.09 -3.07
C GLN A 162 5.83 2.21 -1.84
N THR A 163 4.57 1.88 -1.59
CA THR A 163 4.13 1.22 -0.34
C THR A 163 3.74 -0.23 -0.53
N ASN A 164 3.44 -0.63 -1.77
CA ASN A 164 2.97 -1.96 -2.13
C ASN A 164 3.73 -2.50 -3.34
N SER A 165 3.35 -3.68 -3.79
CA SER A 165 3.80 -4.25 -5.05
C SER A 165 2.58 -4.57 -5.90
N SER A 166 2.61 -4.24 -7.18
CA SER A 166 1.53 -4.62 -8.09
C SER A 166 2.00 -5.45 -9.27
N LEU A 167 1.10 -6.32 -9.72
CA LEU A 167 1.23 -7.13 -10.91
C LEU A 167 0.12 -6.74 -11.88
N ILE A 168 0.48 -6.46 -13.12
CA ILE A 168 -0.48 -6.34 -14.22
C ILE A 168 -0.60 -7.72 -14.88
N TYR A 169 -1.84 -8.17 -15.11
CA TYR A 169 -2.14 -9.41 -15.81
C TYR A 169 -2.73 -9.11 -17.18
N GLY A 170 -1.96 -9.43 -18.23
CA GLY A 170 -2.23 -9.00 -19.60
C GLY A 170 -2.29 -7.47 -19.67
N ASP A 171 -3.40 -6.95 -20.19
CA ASP A 171 -3.77 -5.54 -20.09
C ASP A 171 -5.16 -5.37 -19.44
N ALA A 172 -5.60 -6.37 -18.65
CA ALA A 172 -6.98 -6.47 -18.18
C ALA A 172 -7.13 -6.25 -16.68
N TYR A 173 -6.17 -6.69 -15.88
CA TYR A 173 -6.25 -6.60 -14.42
C TYR A 173 -4.95 -6.12 -13.81
N ILE A 174 -5.08 -5.48 -12.66
CA ILE A 174 -3.97 -5.14 -11.77
C ILE A 174 -4.26 -5.75 -10.40
N LEU A 175 -3.31 -6.54 -9.90
CA LEU A 175 -3.30 -7.04 -8.53
C LEU A 175 -2.39 -6.16 -7.71
N LYS A 176 -2.95 -5.55 -6.68
CA LYS A 176 -2.19 -4.85 -5.65
C LYS A 176 -1.94 -5.79 -4.47
N VAL A 177 -0.67 -6.03 -4.16
CA VAL A 177 -0.21 -6.85 -3.04
C VAL A 177 0.25 -5.94 -1.92
N PHE A 178 -0.49 -5.96 -0.81
CA PHE A 178 -0.20 -5.10 0.33
C PHE A 178 1.01 -5.62 1.11
N ARG A 179 2.05 -4.79 1.26
CA ARG A 179 3.28 -5.21 1.93
C ARG A 179 3.23 -5.03 3.44
N ARG A 180 2.66 -3.92 3.90
CA ARG A 180 2.36 -3.69 5.32
C ARG A 180 0.85 -3.83 5.51
N VAL A 181 0.44 -4.77 6.34
CA VAL A 181 -0.96 -5.13 6.56
C VAL A 181 -1.35 -4.91 8.01
N GLY A 182 -2.65 -4.75 8.26
CA GLY A 182 -3.18 -4.57 9.60
C GLY A 182 -4.56 -5.21 9.75
N PRO A 183 -5.06 -5.40 10.98
CA PRO A 183 -6.37 -5.99 11.23
C PRO A 183 -7.51 -5.20 10.60
N GLY A 184 -8.37 -5.90 9.87
CA GLY A 184 -9.56 -5.37 9.24
C GLY A 184 -9.50 -5.30 7.71
N VAL A 185 -10.66 -5.00 7.13
CA VAL A 185 -10.79 -4.87 5.68
C VAL A 185 -10.02 -3.64 5.20
N ASN A 186 -9.15 -3.82 4.20
CA ASN A 186 -8.43 -2.70 3.59
C ASN A 186 -9.41 -1.76 2.86
N PRO A 187 -9.29 -0.42 2.98
CA PRO A 187 -10.18 0.53 2.31
C PRO A 187 -10.18 0.42 0.78
N ASP A 188 -9.07 -0.04 0.20
CA ASP A 188 -8.92 -0.29 -1.24
C ASP A 188 -9.67 -1.57 -1.70
N LEU A 189 -10.23 -2.34 -0.76
CA LEU A 189 -11.23 -3.38 -1.00
C LEU A 189 -12.64 -2.91 -0.62
N GLU A 190 -12.78 -2.32 0.57
CA GLU A 190 -14.07 -1.94 1.15
C GLU A 190 -14.79 -0.85 0.34
N LEU A 191 -14.09 0.25 0.03
CA LEU A 191 -14.71 1.43 -0.57
C LEU A 191 -15.07 1.20 -2.04
N PRO A 192 -14.20 0.64 -2.90
CA PRO A 192 -14.57 0.31 -4.27
C PRO A 192 -15.75 -0.67 -4.37
N ARG A 193 -15.86 -1.64 -3.46
CA ARG A 193 -17.01 -2.55 -3.42
C ARG A 193 -18.30 -1.84 -3.04
N ALA A 194 -18.27 -0.97 -2.02
CA ALA A 194 -19.43 -0.17 -1.63
C ALA A 194 -19.88 0.78 -2.75
N LEU A 195 -18.92 1.39 -3.46
CA LEU A 195 -19.17 2.26 -4.62
C LEU A 195 -19.80 1.49 -5.78
N ALA A 196 -19.28 0.31 -6.11
CA ALA A 196 -19.83 -0.55 -7.15
C ALA A 196 -21.27 -0.98 -6.82
N ALA A 197 -21.53 -1.37 -5.57
CA ALA A 197 -22.88 -1.71 -5.11
C ALA A 197 -23.87 -0.53 -5.20
N ALA A 198 -23.38 0.70 -5.05
CA ALA A 198 -24.15 1.93 -5.24
C ALA A 198 -24.24 2.39 -6.71
N GLY A 199 -23.70 1.63 -7.67
CA GLY A 199 -23.72 1.97 -9.10
C GLY A 199 -22.74 3.06 -9.51
N CYS A 200 -21.75 3.39 -8.68
CA CYS A 200 -20.75 4.40 -9.00
C CYS A 200 -19.61 3.80 -9.85
N ALA A 201 -19.60 4.11 -11.15
CA ALA A 201 -18.61 3.63 -12.11
C ALA A 201 -17.28 4.40 -12.10
N ARG A 202 -17.10 5.38 -11.20
CA ARG A 202 -15.89 6.21 -11.10
C ARG A 202 -14.68 5.49 -10.48
N VAL A 203 -14.88 4.29 -9.96
CA VAL A 203 -13.82 3.51 -9.31
C VAL A 203 -13.90 2.07 -9.83
N PRO A 204 -12.80 1.47 -10.29
CA PRO A 204 -12.78 0.07 -10.71
C PRO A 204 -13.23 -0.86 -9.57
N ALA A 205 -14.25 -1.68 -9.83
CA ALA A 205 -14.74 -2.64 -8.85
C ALA A 205 -13.73 -3.80 -8.69
N PRO A 206 -13.33 -4.18 -7.46
CA PRO A 206 -12.51 -5.35 -7.20
C PRO A 206 -13.19 -6.63 -7.69
N VAL A 207 -12.44 -7.47 -8.38
CA VAL A 207 -12.94 -8.74 -8.94
C VAL A 207 -12.50 -9.96 -8.14
N ALA A 208 -11.38 -9.87 -7.42
CA ALA A 208 -10.91 -10.90 -6.49
C ALA A 208 -10.01 -10.30 -5.41
N TRP A 209 -9.88 -10.99 -4.29
CA TRP A 209 -9.00 -10.60 -3.19
C TRP A 209 -8.59 -11.84 -2.39
N TYR A 210 -7.58 -11.66 -1.55
CA TYR A 210 -7.19 -12.69 -0.61
C TYR A 210 -6.80 -12.08 0.72
N GLU A 211 -7.01 -12.88 1.76
CA GLU A 211 -6.89 -12.47 3.15
C GLU A 211 -6.18 -13.57 3.95
N ALA A 212 -5.54 -13.20 5.05
CA ALA A 212 -5.15 -14.17 6.07
C ALA A 212 -6.18 -14.17 7.19
N ALA A 213 -6.65 -15.37 7.55
CA ALA A 213 -7.40 -15.58 8.77
C ALA A 213 -6.43 -15.58 9.97
N LEU A 214 -6.74 -14.78 10.98
CA LEU A 214 -6.05 -14.82 12.27
C LEU A 214 -6.89 -15.67 13.24
N PRO A 215 -6.28 -16.54 14.09
CA PRO A 215 -7.01 -17.38 15.04
C PRO A 215 -7.92 -16.60 16.00
N ALA A 216 -7.54 -15.36 16.31
CA ALA A 216 -8.36 -14.40 17.04
C ALA A 216 -8.12 -13.00 16.45
N GLY A 217 -9.17 -12.36 15.94
CA GLY A 217 -9.12 -10.99 15.42
C GLY A 217 -9.77 -10.82 14.04
N GLU A 218 -9.77 -9.58 13.56
CA GLU A 218 -10.19 -9.26 12.19
C GLU A 218 -9.19 -9.88 11.16
N PRO A 219 -9.66 -10.29 9.98
CA PRO A 219 -8.78 -10.78 8.92
C PRO A 219 -7.81 -9.68 8.46
N LEU A 220 -6.70 -10.11 7.86
CA LEU A 220 -5.76 -9.21 7.21
C LEU A 220 -6.03 -9.25 5.70
N THR A 221 -6.51 -8.17 5.10
CA THR A 221 -6.57 -8.10 3.63
C THR A 221 -5.15 -8.01 3.07
N LEU A 222 -4.79 -8.96 2.20
CA LEU A 222 -3.43 -9.15 1.72
C LEU A 222 -3.21 -8.66 0.30
N GLY A 223 -4.25 -8.70 -0.53
CA GLY A 223 -4.19 -8.10 -1.85
C GLY A 223 -5.53 -8.12 -2.57
N VAL A 224 -5.64 -7.25 -3.56
CA VAL A 224 -6.88 -6.95 -4.29
C VAL A 224 -6.58 -6.92 -5.78
N LEU A 225 -7.34 -7.71 -6.54
CA LEU A 225 -7.35 -7.74 -7.99
C LEU A 225 -8.51 -6.87 -8.48
N GLN A 226 -8.21 -5.91 -9.35
CA GLN A 226 -9.18 -5.00 -9.94
C GLN A 226 -8.92 -4.82 -11.45
N PRO A 227 -9.91 -4.35 -12.23
CA PRO A 227 -9.72 -4.02 -13.63
C PRO A 227 -8.58 -3.01 -13.81
N TYR A 228 -7.72 -3.27 -14.79
CA TYR A 228 -6.69 -2.34 -15.21
C TYR A 228 -7.24 -1.40 -16.27
N LEU A 229 -7.23 -0.10 -16.00
CA LEU A 229 -7.72 0.93 -16.91
C LEU A 229 -6.70 1.19 -18.03
N ARG A 230 -6.65 0.29 -19.01
CA ARG A 230 -5.73 0.40 -20.15
C ARG A 230 -5.95 1.71 -20.91
N GLY A 231 -4.84 2.33 -21.32
CA GLY A 231 -4.88 3.54 -22.14
C GLY A 231 -5.32 4.79 -21.37
N SER A 232 -5.42 4.71 -20.04
CA SER A 232 -5.70 5.87 -19.21
C SER A 232 -4.47 6.76 -19.03
N ASP A 233 -4.70 8.06 -18.96
CA ASP A 233 -3.71 9.06 -18.62
C ASP A 233 -3.67 9.33 -17.10
N ASP A 234 -2.49 9.27 -16.50
CA ASP A 234 -2.25 9.74 -15.13
C ASP A 234 -2.60 11.24 -15.02
N GLY A 235 -3.50 11.60 -14.10
CA GLY A 235 -4.01 12.96 -13.98
C GLY A 235 -2.92 13.99 -13.69
N TRP A 236 -1.88 13.60 -12.96
CA TRP A 236 -0.71 14.44 -12.73
C TRP A 236 0.14 14.63 -13.99
N GLN A 237 0.43 13.58 -14.75
CA GLN A 237 1.11 13.70 -16.04
C GLN A 237 0.31 14.55 -17.03
N LEU A 238 -1.00 14.35 -17.09
CA LEU A 238 -1.89 15.13 -17.95
C LEU A 238 -1.82 16.62 -17.60
N ALA A 239 -1.96 16.97 -16.32
CA ALA A 239 -1.84 18.35 -15.84
C ALA A 239 -0.47 18.96 -16.19
N LEU A 240 0.63 18.21 -16.01
CA LEU A 240 1.97 18.68 -16.37
C LEU A 240 2.14 18.90 -17.87
N ARG A 241 1.59 18.02 -18.72
CA ARG A 241 1.62 18.20 -20.19
C ARG A 241 0.83 19.44 -20.63
N ARG A 242 -0.33 19.67 -20.03
CA ARG A 242 -1.16 20.86 -20.31
C ARG A 242 -0.46 22.13 -19.89
N LEU A 243 0.12 22.15 -18.68
CA LEU A 243 0.92 23.27 -18.20
C LEU A 243 2.14 23.54 -19.09
N GLY A 244 2.88 22.49 -19.49
CA GLY A 244 4.07 22.62 -20.33
C GLY A 244 3.78 23.10 -21.75
N SER A 245 2.56 22.86 -22.26
CA SER A 245 2.10 23.33 -23.58
C SER A 245 1.32 24.65 -23.52
N GLY A 246 1.12 25.23 -22.33
CA GLY A 246 0.27 26.42 -22.15
C GLY A 246 -1.21 26.19 -22.45
N SER A 247 -1.66 24.93 -22.49
CA SER A 247 -3.06 24.57 -22.74
C SER A 247 -3.92 24.76 -21.49
N ASP A 248 -5.18 25.14 -21.68
CA ASP A 248 -6.16 25.21 -20.59
C ASP A 248 -6.43 23.82 -19.97
N PHE A 249 -6.64 23.80 -18.66
CA PHE A 249 -6.99 22.62 -17.86
C PHE A 249 -8.32 22.79 -17.10
N THR A 250 -9.02 23.91 -17.29
CA THR A 250 -10.23 24.26 -16.54
C THR A 250 -11.36 23.26 -16.76
N ALA A 251 -11.62 22.85 -18.00
CA ALA A 251 -12.63 21.84 -18.30
C ALA A 251 -12.32 20.49 -17.64
N GLU A 252 -11.05 20.07 -17.62
CA GLU A 252 -10.61 18.84 -16.99
C GLU A 252 -10.71 18.91 -15.46
N ALA A 253 -10.36 20.05 -14.87
CA ALA A 253 -10.52 20.29 -13.44
C ALA A 253 -12.00 20.24 -13.02
N HIS A 254 -12.91 20.83 -13.80
CA HIS A 254 -14.35 20.73 -13.55
C HIS A 254 -14.87 19.30 -13.68
N ALA A 255 -14.43 18.57 -14.70
CA ALA A 255 -14.82 17.17 -14.90
C ALA A 255 -14.33 16.28 -13.74
N LEU A 256 -13.09 16.49 -13.29
CA LEU A 256 -12.55 15.79 -12.13
C LEU A 256 -13.29 16.16 -10.85
N GLY A 257 -13.63 17.44 -10.65
CA GLY A 257 -14.44 17.89 -9.52
C GLY A 257 -15.82 17.20 -9.45
N ARG A 258 -16.48 17.02 -10.61
CA ARG A 258 -17.73 16.25 -10.70
C ARG A 258 -17.52 14.78 -10.34
N ALA A 259 -16.48 14.13 -10.88
CA ALA A 259 -16.18 12.73 -10.57
C ALA A 259 -15.91 12.52 -9.06
N THR A 260 -15.15 13.41 -8.43
CA THR A 260 -14.93 13.37 -6.97
C THR A 260 -16.23 13.55 -6.18
N ALA A 261 -17.10 14.47 -6.59
CA ALA A 261 -18.39 14.68 -5.95
C ALA A 261 -19.31 13.45 -6.09
N GLU A 262 -19.35 12.82 -7.28
CA GLU A 262 -20.10 11.58 -7.51
C GLU A 262 -19.61 10.45 -6.59
N VAL A 263 -18.29 10.30 -6.41
CA VAL A 263 -17.72 9.33 -5.46
C VAL A 263 -18.13 9.65 -4.02
N HIS A 264 -18.04 10.92 -3.60
CA HIS A 264 -18.43 11.30 -2.23
C HIS A 264 -19.92 11.07 -1.97
N SER A 265 -20.79 11.43 -2.90
CA SER A 265 -22.23 11.20 -2.80
C SER A 265 -22.56 9.71 -2.72
N ALA A 266 -21.91 8.88 -3.56
CA ALA A 266 -22.09 7.44 -3.54
C ALA A 266 -21.59 6.81 -2.22
N LEU A 267 -20.44 7.23 -1.70
CA LEU A 267 -19.94 6.78 -0.39
C LEU A 267 -20.88 7.17 0.75
N ALA A 268 -21.42 8.39 0.73
CA ALA A 268 -22.37 8.86 1.73
C ALA A 268 -23.71 8.12 1.68
N ALA A 269 -24.13 7.69 0.49
CA ALA A 269 -25.33 6.88 0.31
C ALA A 269 -25.11 5.41 0.74
N ALA A 270 -23.92 4.86 0.47
CA ALA A 270 -23.61 3.45 0.72
C ALA A 270 -23.13 3.14 2.14
N LEU A 271 -22.54 4.12 2.85
CA LEU A 271 -21.87 3.92 4.13
C LEU A 271 -22.32 4.96 5.16
N PRO A 272 -22.18 4.68 6.48
CA PRO A 272 -22.64 5.60 7.52
C PRO A 272 -22.03 7.00 7.43
N VAL A 273 -22.90 8.01 7.55
CA VAL A 273 -22.52 9.42 7.70
C VAL A 273 -22.72 9.83 9.15
N LEU A 274 -21.72 10.49 9.72
CA LEU A 274 -21.73 10.97 11.10
C LEU A 274 -21.87 12.49 11.13
N ALA A 275 -22.89 12.98 11.83
CA ALA A 275 -22.96 14.38 12.22
C ALA A 275 -22.03 14.60 13.43
N LEU A 276 -20.97 15.40 13.26
CA LEU A 276 -20.06 15.73 14.35
C LEU A 276 -20.70 16.83 15.20
N GLY A 277 -20.96 16.50 16.48
CA GLY A 277 -21.40 17.47 17.47
C GLY A 277 -20.28 18.47 17.84
N PRO A 278 -20.61 19.48 18.67
CA PRO A 278 -19.65 20.52 19.05
C PRO A 278 -18.36 19.97 19.66
N GLU A 279 -18.43 18.93 20.50
CA GLU A 279 -17.26 18.31 21.11
C GLU A 279 -16.38 17.56 20.09
N GLN A 280 -16.98 16.83 19.15
CA GLN A 280 -16.23 16.18 18.07
C GLN A 280 -15.55 17.21 17.18
N THR A 281 -16.24 18.29 16.82
CA THR A 281 -15.69 19.39 16.01
C THR A 281 -14.55 20.11 16.73
N ALA A 282 -14.69 20.37 18.04
CA ALA A 282 -13.61 20.93 18.85
C ALA A 282 -12.39 20.00 18.91
N ARG A 283 -12.59 18.67 19.03
CA ARG A 283 -11.49 17.68 18.97
C ARG A 283 -10.79 17.67 17.60
N LEU A 284 -11.53 17.80 16.51
CA LEU A 284 -10.96 17.91 15.17
C LEU A 284 -10.06 19.15 15.05
N ALA A 285 -10.57 20.32 15.48
CA ALA A 285 -9.82 21.57 15.50
C ALA A 285 -8.56 21.47 16.39
N ALA A 286 -8.66 20.89 17.58
CA ALA A 286 -7.52 20.66 18.46
C ALA A 286 -6.44 19.79 17.79
N GLY A 287 -6.84 18.75 17.05
CA GLY A 287 -5.92 17.93 16.24
C GLY A 287 -5.23 18.72 15.13
N MET A 288 -5.93 19.65 14.49
CA MET A 288 -5.34 20.57 13.49
C MET A 288 -4.32 21.51 14.13
N THR A 289 -4.63 22.08 15.30
CA THR A 289 -3.73 22.94 16.08
C THR A 289 -2.48 22.19 16.53
N ALA A 290 -2.62 20.97 17.05
CA ALA A 290 -1.48 20.14 17.47
C ALA A 290 -0.54 19.82 16.30
N ARG A 291 -1.11 19.49 15.13
CA ARG A 291 -0.33 19.27 13.90
C ARG A 291 0.38 20.55 13.42
N LEU A 292 -0.28 21.71 13.48
CA LEU A 292 0.33 22.99 13.13
C LEU A 292 1.54 23.26 14.02
N ALA A 293 1.38 23.17 15.34
CA ALA A 293 2.46 23.37 16.30
C ALA A 293 3.63 22.41 16.06
N ALA A 294 3.36 21.13 15.80
CA ALA A 294 4.40 20.17 15.42
C ALA A 294 5.12 20.57 14.12
N THR A 295 4.38 21.00 13.10
CA THR A 295 4.95 21.38 11.80
C THR A 295 5.77 22.66 11.88
N VAL A 296 5.35 23.66 12.66
CA VAL A 296 6.09 24.93 12.85
C VAL A 296 7.43 24.70 13.53
N ARG A 297 7.53 23.72 14.45
CA ARG A 297 8.82 23.35 15.07
C ARG A 297 9.81 22.80 14.04
N GLU A 298 9.34 21.95 13.13
CA GLU A 298 10.17 21.34 12.07
C GLU A 298 10.42 22.30 10.90
N VAL A 299 9.50 23.22 10.64
CA VAL A 299 9.54 24.16 9.51
C VAL A 299 9.33 25.59 10.03
N PRO A 300 10.39 26.24 10.55
CA PRO A 300 10.32 27.59 11.10
C PRO A 300 9.74 28.66 10.17
N ALA A 301 9.83 28.46 8.85
CA ALA A 301 9.24 29.34 7.84
C ALA A 301 7.70 29.47 7.95
N LEU A 302 7.03 28.59 8.69
CA LEU A 302 5.59 28.65 8.92
C LEU A 302 5.18 29.57 10.08
N ARG A 303 6.11 30.00 10.94
CA ARG A 303 5.82 30.85 12.12
C ARG A 303 4.98 32.10 11.79
N PRO A 304 5.24 32.86 10.70
CA PRO A 304 4.44 34.05 10.39
C PRO A 304 2.96 33.77 10.15
N TYR A 305 2.60 32.53 9.78
CA TYR A 305 1.23 32.14 9.47
C TYR A 305 0.52 31.45 10.64
N GLU A 306 1.24 31.11 11.70
CA GLU A 306 0.74 30.29 12.80
C GLU A 306 -0.47 30.93 13.50
N ALA A 307 -0.37 32.22 13.84
CA ALA A 307 -1.43 32.95 14.53
C ALA A 307 -2.75 32.95 13.74
N GLY A 308 -2.69 33.25 12.43
CA GLY A 308 -3.88 33.26 11.57
C GLY A 308 -4.49 31.88 11.38
N LEU A 309 -3.67 30.84 11.20
CA LEU A 309 -4.16 29.47 11.10
C LEU A 309 -4.79 28.98 12.41
N ARG A 310 -4.18 29.31 13.56
CA ARG A 310 -4.73 28.98 14.88
C ARG A 310 -6.06 29.68 15.11
N GLN A 311 -6.17 30.96 14.77
CA GLN A 311 -7.42 31.71 14.85
C GLN A 311 -8.53 31.04 14.02
N ALA A 312 -8.22 30.57 12.81
CA ALA A 312 -9.19 29.85 11.98
C ALA A 312 -9.64 28.51 12.61
N PHE A 313 -8.73 27.77 13.24
CA PHE A 313 -9.07 26.51 13.92
C PHE A 313 -9.85 26.75 15.22
N ASP A 314 -9.51 27.80 15.97
CA ASP A 314 -10.26 28.21 17.17
C ASP A 314 -11.68 28.66 16.80
N ALA A 315 -11.85 29.36 15.66
CA ALA A 315 -13.16 29.72 15.13
C ALA A 315 -13.99 28.48 14.75
N LEU A 316 -13.37 27.46 14.14
CA LEU A 316 -14.03 26.18 13.88
C LEU A 316 -14.46 25.47 15.17
N ALA A 317 -13.62 25.47 16.21
CA ALA A 317 -13.95 24.87 17.50
C ALA A 317 -15.10 25.60 18.21
N ALA A 318 -15.19 26.91 18.04
CA ALA A 318 -16.21 27.76 18.64
C ALA A 318 -17.51 27.85 17.81
N ALA A 319 -17.52 27.37 16.57
CA ALA A 319 -18.66 27.49 15.66
C ALA A 319 -19.90 26.76 16.21
N ARG A 320 -20.89 27.54 16.66
CA ARG A 320 -22.20 27.04 17.09
C ARG A 320 -23.13 26.95 15.88
N GLY A 321 -23.95 25.92 15.81
CA GLY A 321 -24.91 25.70 14.71
C GLY A 321 -24.32 25.12 13.41
N LEU A 322 -22.99 24.98 13.33
CA LEU A 322 -22.35 24.27 12.21
C LEU A 322 -22.46 22.76 12.44
N THR A 323 -23.17 22.06 11.57
CA THR A 323 -23.15 20.58 11.53
C THR A 323 -22.07 20.13 10.56
N VAL A 324 -20.97 19.59 11.08
CA VAL A 324 -19.92 19.01 10.25
C VAL A 324 -20.25 17.54 9.98
N CYS A 325 -20.55 17.19 8.73
CA CYS A 325 -20.75 15.81 8.34
C CYS A 325 -19.40 15.14 8.04
N ALA A 326 -19.17 13.97 8.66
CA ALA A 326 -18.05 13.10 8.37
C ALA A 326 -18.56 11.81 7.70
N GLN A 327 -17.86 11.35 6.69
CA GLN A 327 -18.21 10.16 5.92
C GLN A 327 -16.94 9.39 5.58
N ARG A 328 -17.07 8.19 5.02
CA ARG A 328 -15.92 7.55 4.38
C ARG A 328 -15.49 8.36 3.17
N ILE A 329 -14.18 8.56 3.05
CA ILE A 329 -13.51 9.33 1.99
C ILE A 329 -12.33 8.51 1.46
N HIS A 330 -11.68 8.98 0.40
CA HIS A 330 -10.48 8.35 -0.15
C HIS A 330 -9.26 8.44 0.81
N GLY A 331 -9.17 9.48 1.62
CA GLY A 331 -8.16 9.72 2.65
C GLY A 331 -6.83 10.33 2.16
N ASP A 332 -6.51 10.26 0.87
CA ASP A 332 -5.25 10.80 0.29
C ASP A 332 -5.41 11.19 -1.19
N LEU A 333 -6.54 11.79 -1.56
CA LEU A 333 -6.82 12.16 -2.95
C LEU A 333 -5.86 13.23 -3.48
N HIS A 334 -5.20 12.93 -4.59
CA HIS A 334 -4.37 13.85 -5.35
C HIS A 334 -4.38 13.49 -6.84
N LEU A 335 -3.86 14.37 -7.72
CA LEU A 335 -3.88 14.13 -9.19
C LEU A 335 -3.17 12.85 -9.64
N GLY A 336 -2.23 12.32 -8.85
CA GLY A 336 -1.61 11.01 -9.12
C GLY A 336 -2.48 9.80 -8.75
N GLN A 337 -3.64 10.02 -8.13
CA GLN A 337 -4.65 9.00 -7.82
C GLN A 337 -5.88 9.13 -8.72
N THR A 338 -5.74 9.84 -9.84
CA THR A 338 -6.82 10.05 -10.79
C THR A 338 -6.34 9.62 -12.16
N LEU A 339 -7.19 8.91 -12.88
CA LEU A 339 -6.93 8.42 -14.23
C LEU A 339 -7.98 8.99 -15.17
N ARG A 340 -7.52 9.57 -16.28
CA ARG A 340 -8.39 9.97 -17.39
C ARG A 340 -8.46 8.79 -18.34
N THR A 341 -9.59 8.11 -18.38
CA THR A 341 -9.79 6.90 -19.19
C THR A 341 -9.91 7.22 -20.68
N ALA A 342 -9.77 6.20 -21.52
CA ALA A 342 -9.80 6.35 -22.98
C ALA A 342 -11.15 6.88 -23.52
N ASP A 343 -12.25 6.63 -22.80
CA ASP A 343 -13.58 7.16 -23.10
C ASP A 343 -13.77 8.63 -22.65
N GLY A 344 -12.74 9.23 -22.07
CA GLY A 344 -12.77 10.61 -21.58
C GLY A 344 -13.46 10.78 -20.23
N SER A 345 -13.70 9.71 -19.47
CA SER A 345 -14.18 9.81 -18.09
C SER A 345 -13.01 9.91 -17.09
N TRP A 346 -13.30 10.39 -15.87
CA TRP A 346 -12.34 10.38 -14.77
C TRP A 346 -12.63 9.20 -13.85
N ALA A 347 -11.59 8.47 -13.50
CA ALA A 347 -11.61 7.43 -12.48
C ALA A 347 -10.70 7.81 -11.30
N LEU A 348 -11.12 7.42 -10.10
CA LEU A 348 -10.32 7.53 -8.87
C LEU A 348 -9.78 6.13 -8.50
N ILE A 349 -8.56 6.08 -7.99
CA ILE A 349 -7.86 4.85 -7.62
C ILE A 349 -7.16 5.00 -6.26
N ASP A 350 -6.70 3.90 -5.66
CA ASP A 350 -5.86 3.90 -4.44
C ASP A 350 -6.54 4.51 -3.20
N PHE A 351 -7.67 3.94 -2.83
CA PHE A 351 -8.49 4.33 -1.67
C PHE A 351 -7.86 3.96 -0.32
N GLU A 352 -6.59 3.55 -0.29
CA GLU A 352 -5.89 3.15 0.92
C GLU A 352 -5.81 4.25 1.98
N GLY A 353 -5.95 5.52 1.60
CA GLY A 353 -5.69 6.67 2.46
C GLY A 353 -4.21 6.83 2.77
N GLU A 354 -3.87 7.73 3.71
CA GLU A 354 -2.46 8.08 3.99
C GLU A 354 -1.65 6.86 4.47
N PRO A 355 -0.66 6.34 3.72
CA PRO A 355 0.00 5.06 4.02
C PRO A 355 0.78 5.02 5.34
N ALA A 356 1.12 6.19 5.87
CA ALA A 356 1.82 6.32 7.15
C ALA A 356 0.89 6.07 8.36
N ARG A 357 -0.44 6.13 8.18
CA ARG A 357 -1.42 5.96 9.25
C ARG A 357 -1.79 4.49 9.45
N PRO A 358 -2.04 4.04 10.70
CA PRO A 358 -2.59 2.72 10.96
C PRO A 358 -3.92 2.49 10.21
N LEU A 359 -4.19 1.24 9.83
CA LEU A 359 -5.41 0.87 9.10
C LEU A 359 -6.70 1.31 9.82
N ALA A 360 -6.76 1.14 11.14
CA ALA A 360 -7.90 1.57 11.95
C ALA A 360 -8.18 3.08 11.83
N ASP A 361 -7.14 3.90 11.66
CA ASP A 361 -7.29 5.35 11.49
C ASP A 361 -7.71 5.73 10.07
N ARG A 362 -7.26 4.98 9.06
CA ARG A 362 -7.63 5.17 7.64
C ARG A 362 -9.10 4.82 7.37
N ARG A 363 -9.71 3.99 8.21
CA ARG A 363 -11.13 3.60 8.13
C ARG A 363 -12.09 4.57 8.82
N ARG A 364 -11.58 5.57 9.57
CA ARG A 364 -12.45 6.52 10.29
C ARG A 364 -13.15 7.46 9.30
N PRO A 365 -14.45 7.76 9.51
CA PRO A 365 -15.11 8.83 8.75
C PRO A 365 -14.43 10.19 8.98
N GLU A 366 -14.29 10.95 7.90
CA GLU A 366 -13.72 12.30 7.92
C GLU A 366 -14.60 13.27 7.11
N PRO A 367 -14.53 14.58 7.37
CA PRO A 367 -15.27 15.56 6.58
C PRO A 367 -14.79 15.57 5.11
N ALA A 368 -15.73 15.46 4.16
CA ALA A 368 -15.43 15.45 2.71
C ALA A 368 -14.65 16.69 2.23
N VAL A 369 -14.78 17.82 2.94
CA VAL A 369 -14.01 19.05 2.67
C VAL A 369 -12.49 18.83 2.72
N ARG A 370 -12.01 17.82 3.44
CA ARG A 370 -10.58 17.44 3.47
C ARG A 370 -10.03 17.15 2.07
N GLU A 371 -10.86 16.66 1.16
CA GLU A 371 -10.47 16.22 -0.18
C GLU A 371 -10.74 17.25 -1.28
N ARG A 372 -11.19 18.46 -0.94
CA ARG A 372 -11.43 19.54 -1.94
C ARG A 372 -10.17 20.05 -2.64
N HIS A 373 -9.00 19.56 -2.26
CA HIS A 373 -7.74 19.92 -2.88
C HIS A 373 -7.06 18.65 -3.38
N ALA A 374 -7.08 18.41 -4.69
CA ALA A 374 -6.13 17.49 -5.30
C ALA A 374 -4.73 18.06 -5.04
N ARG A 375 -4.06 17.58 -3.99
CA ARG A 375 -2.75 18.09 -3.58
C ARG A 375 -1.68 17.65 -4.57
N GLN A 376 -0.51 18.26 -4.54
CA GLN A 376 0.66 17.70 -5.22
C GLN A 376 1.07 16.37 -4.55
N PRO A 377 1.59 15.38 -5.30
CA PRO A 377 2.05 14.13 -4.71
C PRO A 377 3.18 14.38 -3.69
N ARG A 378 2.93 14.16 -2.40
CA ARG A 378 3.93 14.32 -1.31
C ARG A 378 5.19 13.47 -1.54
N HIS A 379 5.02 12.36 -2.24
CA HIS A 379 6.02 11.31 -2.41
C HIS A 379 7.05 11.55 -3.52
N ARG A 380 6.76 12.38 -4.53
CA ARG A 380 7.70 12.71 -5.61
C ARG A 380 8.57 13.95 -5.33
N GLN A 381 8.26 14.74 -4.30
CA GLN A 381 9.18 15.78 -3.80
C GLN A 381 10.51 15.19 -3.28
N ARG A 382 10.47 14.05 -2.59
CA ARG A 382 11.68 13.36 -2.11
C ARG A 382 12.62 12.94 -3.26
N GLN A 383 12.06 12.49 -4.38
CA GLN A 383 12.86 12.13 -5.56
C GLN A 383 13.53 13.35 -6.22
N ARG A 384 12.83 14.49 -6.30
CA ARG A 384 13.42 15.73 -6.83
C ARG A 384 14.50 16.32 -5.91
N HIS A 385 14.36 16.18 -4.59
CA HIS A 385 15.43 16.59 -3.67
C HIS A 385 16.64 15.65 -3.72
N GLY A 386 16.44 14.33 -3.82
CA GLY A 386 17.54 13.37 -4.01
C GLY A 386 18.31 13.58 -5.32
N GLN A 387 17.61 13.81 -6.43
CA GLN A 387 18.24 14.11 -7.73
C GLN A 387 18.96 15.47 -7.73
N ARG A 388 18.42 16.50 -7.07
CA ARG A 388 19.09 17.81 -6.95
C ARG A 388 20.33 17.77 -6.03
N GLN A 389 20.32 16.94 -4.99
CA GLN A 389 21.50 16.69 -4.15
C GLN A 389 22.58 15.91 -4.92
N GLN A 390 22.20 14.85 -5.65
CA GLN A 390 23.14 14.11 -6.51
C GLN A 390 23.74 15.00 -7.61
N GLN A 391 22.94 15.85 -8.26
CA GLN A 391 23.44 16.80 -9.27
C GLN A 391 24.36 17.89 -8.67
N ARG A 392 24.13 18.31 -7.42
CA ARG A 392 25.03 19.24 -6.70
C ARG A 392 26.35 18.57 -6.31
N CYS A 393 26.31 17.33 -5.81
CA CYS A 393 27.52 16.56 -5.52
C CYS A 393 28.32 16.28 -6.79
N HIS A 394 27.66 15.96 -7.92
CA HIS A 394 28.36 15.72 -9.19
C HIS A 394 29.05 16.98 -9.75
N ARG A 395 28.44 18.16 -9.59
CA ARG A 395 29.07 19.45 -9.95
C ARG A 395 30.22 19.85 -9.03
N GLN A 396 30.22 19.42 -7.76
CA GLN A 396 31.32 19.66 -6.82
C GLN A 396 32.50 18.69 -7.03
N CYS A 397 32.24 17.45 -7.47
CA CYS A 397 33.30 16.47 -7.75
C CYS A 397 33.96 16.64 -9.13
N HIS A 398 33.30 17.30 -10.10
CA HIS A 398 33.87 17.58 -11.42
C HIS A 398 33.72 19.06 -11.79
N PRO A 399 34.63 19.94 -11.34
CA PRO A 399 34.73 21.28 -11.92
C PRO A 399 35.16 21.13 -13.39
N GLN A 400 34.31 21.58 -14.31
CA GLN A 400 34.61 21.63 -15.74
C GLN A 400 35.94 22.38 -15.93
N ARG A 401 36.95 21.68 -16.49
CA ARG A 401 38.22 22.28 -16.90
C ARG A 401 37.94 23.37 -17.93
N ARG A 402 38.38 24.59 -17.65
CA ARG A 402 38.38 25.68 -18.64
C ARG A 402 39.27 25.27 -19.82
N PRO A 403 38.83 25.42 -21.08
CA PRO A 403 39.72 25.21 -22.22
C PRO A 403 40.80 26.28 -22.23
N GLY A 404 42.06 25.83 -22.36
CA GLY A 404 43.25 26.67 -22.36
C GLY A 404 43.30 27.61 -23.56
N ARG A 405 43.90 28.79 -23.34
CA ARG A 405 44.26 29.74 -24.40
C ARG A 405 45.30 29.09 -25.34
N PRO A 406 45.24 29.34 -26.66
CA PRO A 406 46.31 28.98 -27.57
C PRO A 406 47.48 29.96 -27.41
N GLU A 407 48.69 29.44 -27.23
CA GLU A 407 49.94 30.22 -27.43
C GLU A 407 50.36 30.17 -28.90
N PRO A 408 51.08 31.21 -29.39
CA PRO A 408 51.37 31.39 -30.82
C PRO A 408 52.56 30.55 -31.27
N GLY A 409 52.47 30.03 -32.49
CA GLY A 409 53.42 29.08 -33.07
C GLY A 409 54.78 29.65 -33.49
N ALA A 410 55.71 28.71 -33.61
CA ALA A 410 56.77 28.64 -34.63
C ALA A 410 56.95 27.16 -34.99
#